data_AF-A0A432T1B7-F1
#
_entry.id   AF-A0A432T1B7-F1
#
_cell.length_a   1.000
_cell.length_b   1.000
_cell.length_c   1.000
_cell.angle_alpha   90.00
_cell.angle_beta   90.00
_cell.angle_gamma   90.00
#
_symmetry.space_group_name_H-M   'P 1'
#
loop_
_entity.id
_entity.type
_entity.pdbx_description
1 polymer ?
#
loop_
_entity_poly.entity_id
_entity_poly.type
_entity_poly.pdbx_seq_one_letter_code
_entity_poly.pdbx_strand_id
1 'polypeptide(L)'
;MNKTKRDPLRKGFSLIELLMVIMIVSLVYFVGFSRVHLDKPKPKALTPLNLKDNIVNSKFFNGHATLMCVNKCKQCYLRQGLSGSFRPYANKIDLKNIKAYTLDERDSLRRIEYRRFNDQKVCLVMDFYNNGSSTQIILEDDKGSYFLPAFFGEAKKFDSPSDAKEYWLKQSQSVSSSGDFY
;
A
#
# COMPACT_ATOMS: atom_id res chain seq x y z
N MET A 1 -9.58 -80.26 -28.40
CA MET A 1 -10.48 -79.13 -28.72
C MET A 1 -9.88 -77.85 -28.12
N ASN A 2 -9.55 -76.87 -28.98
CA ASN A 2 -9.69 -75.40 -28.82
C ASN A 2 -9.45 -74.75 -27.41
N LYS A 3 -8.68 -73.68 -27.22
CA LYS A 3 -8.49 -72.43 -28.00
C LYS A 3 -7.17 -71.77 -27.55
N THR A 4 -6.30 -71.41 -28.48
CA THR A 4 -5.17 -70.51 -28.21
C THR A 4 -5.69 -69.09 -28.12
N LYS A 5 -5.71 -68.50 -26.91
CA LYS A 5 -5.98 -67.07 -26.70
C LYS A 5 -4.87 -66.25 -27.37
N ARG A 6 -5.22 -65.36 -28.31
CA ARG A 6 -4.32 -64.30 -28.79
C ARG A 6 -4.46 -63.10 -27.88
N ASP A 7 -3.38 -62.66 -27.27
CA ASP A 7 -3.32 -61.39 -26.55
C ASP A 7 -3.37 -60.22 -27.53
N PRO A 8 -4.11 -59.14 -27.21
CA PRO A 8 -4.15 -57.95 -28.05
C PRO A 8 -2.80 -57.21 -27.97
N LEU A 9 -2.14 -57.11 -29.11
CA LEU A 9 -0.95 -56.28 -29.32
C LEU A 9 -1.24 -54.85 -28.86
N ARG A 10 -0.69 -54.47 -27.70
CA ARG A 10 -0.65 -53.09 -27.23
C ARG A 10 0.23 -52.28 -28.19
N LYS A 11 -0.39 -51.52 -29.07
CA LYS A 11 0.30 -50.57 -29.95
C LYS A 11 0.85 -49.43 -29.10
N GLY A 12 2.17 -49.31 -29.02
CA GLY A 12 2.83 -48.13 -28.48
C GLY A 12 2.58 -46.94 -29.39
N PHE A 13 2.47 -45.75 -28.80
CA PHE A 13 2.42 -44.50 -29.53
C PHE A 13 3.64 -44.38 -30.45
N SER A 14 3.41 -43.95 -31.70
CA SER A 14 4.51 -43.69 -32.62
C SER A 14 5.30 -42.47 -32.15
N LEU A 15 6.62 -42.48 -32.38
CA LEU A 15 7.52 -41.38 -31.98
C LEU A 15 7.08 -40.05 -32.62
N ILE A 16 6.53 -40.10 -33.84
CA ILE A 16 5.99 -38.91 -34.53
C ILE A 16 4.70 -38.39 -33.89
N GLU A 17 3.87 -39.29 -33.36
CA GLU A 17 2.60 -38.96 -32.72
C GLU A 17 2.85 -38.26 -31.39
N LEU A 18 3.84 -38.74 -30.63
CA LEU A 18 4.31 -38.09 -29.41
C LEU A 18 4.81 -36.67 -29.68
N LEU A 19 5.56 -36.47 -30.79
CA LEU A 19 6.10 -35.16 -31.15
C LEU A 19 4.99 -34.16 -31.51
N MET A 20 3.95 -34.57 -32.22
CA MET A 20 2.80 -33.70 -32.48
C MET A 20 2.06 -33.32 -31.19
N VAL A 21 1.89 -34.26 -30.26
CA VAL A 21 1.19 -34.00 -28.99
C VAL A 21 1.92 -32.95 -28.17
N ILE A 22 3.24 -33.06 -28.00
CA ILE A 22 4.01 -32.05 -27.24
C ILE A 22 3.98 -30.67 -27.89
N MET A 23 3.95 -30.59 -29.23
CA MET A 23 3.86 -29.33 -29.97
C MET A 23 2.50 -28.66 -29.73
N ILE A 24 1.41 -29.43 -29.82
CA ILE A 24 0.04 -28.94 -29.59
C ILE A 24 -0.13 -28.47 -28.14
N VAL A 25 0.33 -29.26 -27.17
CA VAL A 25 0.27 -28.87 -25.75
C VAL A 25 1.04 -27.57 -25.51
N SER A 26 2.22 -27.41 -26.11
CA SER A 26 3.02 -26.19 -25.98
C SER A 26 2.30 -24.96 -26.54
N LEU A 27 1.64 -25.09 -27.69
CA LEU A 27 0.84 -24.01 -28.31
C LEU A 27 -0.38 -23.64 -27.45
N VAL A 28 -1.10 -24.64 -26.95
CA VAL A 28 -2.26 -24.41 -26.07
C VAL A 28 -1.83 -23.73 -24.78
N TYR A 29 -0.71 -24.13 -24.18
CA TYR A 29 -0.14 -23.47 -23.00
C TYR A 29 0.25 -22.01 -23.30
N PHE A 30 0.92 -21.76 -24.42
CA PHE A 30 1.33 -20.42 -24.81
C PHE A 30 0.12 -19.49 -25.02
N VAL A 31 -0.90 -19.95 -25.74
CA VAL A 31 -2.13 -19.18 -25.98
C VAL A 31 -2.95 -19.01 -24.70
N GLY A 32 -3.00 -20.03 -23.83
CA GLY A 32 -3.71 -19.99 -22.55
C GLY A 32 -3.10 -19.00 -21.54
N PHE A 33 -1.77 -18.94 -21.46
CA PHE A 33 -1.08 -18.01 -20.55
C PHE A 33 -1.01 -16.57 -21.07
N SER A 34 -1.02 -16.36 -22.39
CA SER A 34 -0.93 -15.02 -22.99
C SER A 34 -2.12 -14.11 -22.67
N ARG A 35 -3.24 -14.65 -22.16
CA ARG A 35 -4.41 -13.85 -21.75
C ARG A 35 -4.48 -13.53 -20.26
N VAL A 36 -3.55 -14.03 -19.44
CA VAL A 36 -3.43 -13.61 -18.04
C VAL A 36 -2.61 -12.33 -17.99
N HIS A 37 -3.12 -11.28 -18.61
CA HIS A 37 -2.76 -9.95 -18.18
C HIS A 37 -3.43 -9.76 -16.82
N LEU A 38 -2.64 -9.87 -15.73
CA LEU A 38 -3.05 -9.33 -14.44
C LEU A 38 -3.43 -7.87 -14.71
N ASP A 39 -4.72 -7.59 -14.76
CA ASP A 39 -5.25 -6.24 -14.70
C ASP A 39 -4.61 -5.61 -13.48
N LYS A 40 -3.61 -4.76 -13.70
CA LYS A 40 -2.98 -4.01 -12.61
C LYS A 40 -4.13 -3.21 -12.02
N PRO A 41 -4.54 -3.48 -10.76
CA PRO A 41 -5.71 -2.84 -10.21
C PRO A 41 -5.54 -1.34 -10.36
N LYS A 42 -6.52 -0.69 -10.99
CA LYS A 42 -6.52 0.77 -11.17
C LYS A 42 -6.14 1.42 -9.83
N PRO A 43 -5.24 2.41 -9.81
CA PRO A 43 -4.74 2.96 -8.56
C PRO A 43 -5.94 3.46 -7.74
N LYS A 44 -6.15 2.83 -6.58
CA LYS A 44 -7.20 3.23 -5.64
C LYS A 44 -6.95 4.69 -5.26
N ALA A 45 -8.03 5.44 -5.07
CA ALA A 45 -7.90 6.81 -4.61
C ALA A 45 -7.13 6.83 -3.27
N LEU A 46 -6.26 7.83 -3.11
CA LEU A 46 -5.49 8.03 -1.89
C LEU A 46 -6.43 8.52 -0.78
N THR A 47 -6.67 7.68 0.22
CA THR A 47 -7.51 7.94 1.40
C THR A 47 -6.65 7.86 2.66
N PRO A 48 -7.14 8.35 3.83
CA PRO A 48 -6.41 8.22 5.08
C PRO A 48 -6.03 6.77 5.42
N LEU A 49 -6.89 5.81 5.06
CA LEU A 49 -6.72 4.39 5.39
C LEU A 49 -5.68 3.67 4.53
N ASN A 50 -5.49 4.10 3.28
CA ASN A 50 -4.57 3.43 2.34
C ASN A 50 -3.35 4.29 2.01
N LEU A 51 -3.18 5.43 2.69
CA LEU A 51 -2.15 6.42 2.39
C LEU A 51 -0.75 5.80 2.40
N LYS A 52 -0.42 5.12 3.50
CA LYS A 52 0.88 4.51 3.72
C LYS A 52 1.18 3.42 2.69
N ASP A 53 0.27 2.47 2.56
CA ASP A 53 0.45 1.33 1.65
C ASP A 53 0.53 1.78 0.19
N ASN A 54 -0.26 2.79 -0.20
CA ASN A 54 -0.23 3.30 -1.57
C ASN A 54 1.08 4.01 -1.91
N ILE A 55 1.70 4.71 -0.95
CA ILE A 55 2.98 5.39 -1.20
C ILE A 55 4.12 4.38 -1.17
N VAL A 56 4.22 3.55 -0.13
CA VAL A 56 5.33 2.59 0.07
C VAL A 56 5.35 1.54 -1.04
N ASN A 57 4.19 1.05 -1.50
CA ASN A 57 4.11 0.07 -2.58
C ASN A 57 4.12 0.71 -3.99
N SER A 58 4.26 2.03 -4.09
CA SER A 58 4.32 2.69 -5.39
C SER A 58 5.69 2.55 -6.04
N LYS A 59 5.71 2.56 -7.37
CA LYS A 59 6.97 2.65 -8.15
C LYS A 59 7.76 3.94 -7.90
N PHE A 60 7.15 4.91 -7.22
CA PHE A 60 7.79 6.19 -6.91
C PHE A 60 8.52 6.14 -5.55
N PHE A 61 8.44 5.04 -4.81
CA PHE A 61 9.13 4.90 -3.55
C PHE A 61 10.51 4.28 -3.73
N ASN A 62 11.56 5.08 -3.49
CA ASN A 62 12.96 4.66 -3.55
C ASN A 62 13.60 4.72 -2.15
N GLY A 63 12.93 4.14 -1.15
CA GLY A 63 13.41 4.07 0.23
C GLY A 63 13.16 5.33 1.08
N HIS A 64 12.96 6.50 0.49
CA HIS A 64 12.43 7.66 1.21
C HIS A 64 11.50 8.47 0.33
N ALA A 65 10.38 8.92 0.88
CA ALA A 65 9.48 9.83 0.19
C ALA A 65 8.81 10.80 1.15
N THR A 66 8.59 12.04 0.71
CA THR A 66 7.78 13.03 1.43
C THR A 66 6.54 13.33 0.61
N LEU A 67 5.36 13.08 1.17
CA LEU A 67 4.07 13.52 0.62
C LEU A 67 3.70 14.86 1.25
N MET A 68 3.36 15.84 0.42
CA MET A 68 2.89 17.15 0.86
C MET A 68 1.60 17.50 0.13
N CYS A 69 0.55 17.83 0.87
CA CYS A 69 -0.73 18.22 0.30
C CYS A 69 -1.07 19.68 0.60
N VAL A 70 -1.67 20.34 -0.37
CA VAL A 70 -2.06 21.75 -0.35
C VAL A 70 -3.50 21.92 -0.85
N ASN A 71 -4.01 23.15 -0.82
CA ASN A 71 -5.33 23.49 -1.36
C ASN A 71 -6.46 22.62 -0.76
N LYS A 72 -6.58 22.64 0.58
CA LYS A 72 -7.52 21.80 1.34
C LYS A 72 -7.35 20.30 1.06
N CYS A 73 -6.10 19.89 0.83
CA CYS A 73 -5.66 18.51 0.56
C CYS A 73 -6.29 17.89 -0.70
N LYS A 74 -6.62 18.75 -1.69
CA LYS A 74 -7.07 18.31 -3.02
C LYS A 74 -5.91 18.06 -3.98
N GLN A 75 -4.76 18.68 -3.72
CA GLN A 75 -3.55 18.55 -4.53
C GLN A 75 -2.42 18.08 -3.64
N CYS A 76 -1.75 17.00 -4.04
CA CYS A 76 -0.60 16.48 -3.32
C CYS A 76 0.61 16.41 -4.26
N TYR A 77 1.78 16.57 -3.66
CA TYR A 77 3.07 16.45 -4.29
C TYR A 77 3.88 15.40 -3.56
N LEU A 78 4.63 14.62 -4.32
CA LEU A 78 5.53 13.61 -3.81
C LEU A 78 6.96 14.00 -4.14
N ARG A 79 7.83 13.98 -3.14
CA ARG A 79 9.28 14.10 -3.30
C ARG A 79 9.92 12.76 -3.02
N GLN A 80 10.85 12.35 -3.88
CA GLN A 80 11.67 11.15 -3.67
C GLN A 80 12.99 11.54 -2.99
N GLY A 81 13.39 10.83 -1.95
CA GLY A 81 14.60 11.14 -1.19
C GLY A 81 14.49 12.42 -0.37
N LEU A 82 15.64 12.91 0.13
CA LEU A 82 15.74 14.14 0.92
C LEU A 82 15.99 15.39 0.05
N SER A 83 16.64 15.22 -1.09
CA SER A 83 17.10 16.31 -1.99
C SER A 83 16.30 16.43 -3.29
N GLY A 84 15.32 15.55 -3.54
CA GLY A 84 14.50 15.60 -4.76
C GLY A 84 13.59 16.84 -4.81
N SER A 85 13.11 17.17 -6.01
CA SER A 85 12.04 18.15 -6.19
C SER A 85 10.66 17.51 -5.95
N PHE A 86 9.72 18.32 -5.46
CA PHE A 86 8.31 17.92 -5.34
C PHE A 86 7.68 17.79 -6.73
N ARG A 87 7.09 16.62 -7.02
CA ARG A 87 6.35 16.36 -8.27
C ARG A 87 4.87 16.14 -7.97
N PRO A 88 3.95 16.60 -8.82
CA PRO A 88 2.52 16.36 -8.62
C PRO A 88 2.21 14.87 -8.50
N TYR A 89 1.40 14.49 -7.51
CA TYR A 89 0.89 13.13 -7.38
C TYR A 89 -0.26 12.94 -8.36
N ALA A 90 -0.08 12.04 -9.33
CA ALA A 90 -0.98 11.92 -10.48
C ALA A 90 -2.29 11.15 -10.19
N ASN A 91 -2.33 10.32 -9.13
CA ASN A 91 -3.50 9.51 -8.85
C ASN A 91 -4.61 10.31 -8.15
N LYS A 92 -5.83 9.78 -8.16
CA LYS A 92 -6.98 10.37 -7.48
C LYS A 92 -6.72 10.52 -5.98
N ILE A 93 -7.07 11.66 -5.41
CA ILE A 93 -6.91 11.98 -3.98
C ILE A 93 -8.30 12.16 -3.36
N ASP A 94 -8.54 11.51 -2.22
CA ASP A 94 -9.73 11.67 -1.38
C ASP A 94 -9.29 11.97 0.07
N LEU A 95 -8.63 13.13 0.24
CA LEU A 95 -8.10 13.64 1.50
C LEU A 95 -8.70 15.02 1.84
N LYS A 96 -9.95 15.27 1.44
CA LYS A 96 -10.54 16.62 1.48
C LYS A 96 -10.66 17.13 2.93
N ASN A 97 -10.25 18.38 3.14
CA ASN A 97 -10.39 19.09 4.43
C ASN A 97 -9.73 18.40 5.64
N ILE A 98 -8.70 17.57 5.41
CA ILE A 98 -8.00 16.91 6.51
C ILE A 98 -7.41 17.92 7.50
N LYS A 99 -7.59 17.62 8.78
CA LYS A 99 -6.82 18.19 9.88
C LYS A 99 -5.87 17.13 10.40
N ALA A 100 -4.62 17.53 10.60
CA ALA A 100 -3.57 16.69 11.16
C ALA A 100 -3.38 16.99 12.64
N TYR A 101 -3.17 15.95 13.45
CA TYR A 101 -2.88 16.05 14.88
C TYR A 101 -1.72 15.14 15.26
N THR A 102 -0.99 15.57 16.29
CA THR A 102 0.04 14.79 16.98
C THR A 102 -0.18 14.88 18.48
N LEU A 103 0.60 14.13 19.25
CA LEU A 103 0.69 14.28 20.69
C LEU A 103 1.88 15.17 21.05
N ASP A 104 1.72 16.01 22.08
CA ASP A 104 2.83 16.73 22.69
C ASP A 104 3.48 15.91 23.83
N GLU A 105 4.45 16.50 24.52
CA GLU A 105 5.19 15.87 25.62
C GLU A 105 4.31 15.52 26.83
N ARG A 106 3.08 16.05 26.89
CA ARG A 106 2.11 15.79 27.96
C ARG A 106 0.95 14.93 27.45
N ASP A 107 1.19 14.17 26.38
CA ASP A 107 0.19 13.34 25.71
C ASP A 107 -1.05 14.10 25.25
N SER A 108 -0.99 15.43 25.10
CA SER A 108 -2.13 16.25 24.72
C SER A 108 -2.25 16.33 23.20
N LEU A 109 -3.48 16.25 22.71
CA LEU A 109 -3.75 16.27 21.28
C LEU A 109 -3.50 17.70 20.77
N ARG A 110 -2.50 17.85 19.90
CA ARG A 110 -2.13 19.13 19.30
C ARG A 110 -2.33 19.08 17.79
N ARG A 111 -3.07 20.06 17.26
CA ARG A 111 -3.21 20.23 15.82
C ARG A 111 -1.87 20.64 15.20
N ILE A 112 -1.49 20.00 14.10
CA ILE A 112 -0.29 20.35 13.35
C ILE A 112 -0.63 21.48 12.38
N GLU A 113 0.06 22.60 12.54
CA GLU A 113 -0.03 23.72 11.60
C GLU A 113 1.23 23.76 10.73
N TYR A 114 1.05 23.42 9.46
CA TYR A 114 2.12 23.50 8.48
C TYR A 114 2.27 24.91 7.92
N ARG A 115 3.47 25.19 7.40
CA ARG A 115 3.79 26.44 6.69
C ARG A 115 3.08 26.49 5.32
N ARG A 116 3.37 27.53 4.55
CA ARG A 116 2.90 27.65 3.16
C ARG A 116 3.94 27.07 2.20
N PHE A 117 3.47 26.52 1.08
CA PHE A 117 4.28 26.10 -0.05
C PHE A 117 3.72 26.76 -1.31
N ASN A 118 4.54 27.52 -2.04
CA ASN A 118 4.12 28.33 -3.20
C ASN A 118 2.84 29.14 -2.91
N ASP A 119 2.84 29.91 -1.82
CA ASP A 119 1.70 30.69 -1.31
C ASP A 119 0.42 29.92 -0.95
N GLN A 120 0.44 28.60 -1.01
CA GLN A 120 -0.69 27.75 -0.62
C GLN A 120 -0.49 27.19 0.78
N LYS A 121 -1.55 27.18 1.60
CA LYS A 121 -1.51 26.57 2.93
C LYS A 121 -1.35 25.06 2.78
N VAL A 122 -0.30 24.50 3.38
CA VAL A 122 -0.09 23.07 3.48
C VAL A 122 -1.05 22.50 4.53
N CYS A 123 -1.68 21.38 4.22
CA CYS A 123 -2.66 20.73 5.09
C CYS A 123 -2.16 19.38 5.63
N LEU A 124 -1.21 18.75 4.94
CA LEU A 124 -0.61 17.49 5.35
C LEU A 124 0.82 17.41 4.84
N VAL A 125 1.74 17.00 5.71
CA VAL A 125 3.09 16.54 5.34
C VAL A 125 3.34 15.23 6.04
N MET A 126 3.75 14.22 5.28
CA MET A 126 4.12 12.92 5.81
C MET A 126 5.37 12.39 5.12
N ASP A 127 6.30 11.90 5.92
CA ASP A 127 7.51 11.23 5.46
C ASP A 127 7.32 9.72 5.56
N PHE A 128 7.93 9.01 4.61
CA PHE A 128 7.94 7.56 4.48
C PHE A 128 9.39 7.09 4.33
N TYR A 129 9.73 6.03 5.04
CA TYR A 129 11.09 5.52 5.17
C TYR A 129 11.21 4.06 4.73
N ASN A 130 12.43 3.64 4.39
CA ASN A 130 12.75 2.35 3.79
C ASN A 130 12.43 1.16 4.70
N ASN A 131 12.48 1.36 6.01
CA ASN A 131 12.10 0.40 7.04
C ASN A 131 10.56 0.23 7.15
N GLY A 132 9.78 0.82 6.23
CA GLY A 132 8.33 0.80 6.25
C GLY A 132 7.72 1.74 7.30
N SER A 133 8.54 2.54 7.99
CA SER A 133 8.03 3.54 8.91
C SER A 133 7.55 4.79 8.17
N SER A 134 6.69 5.55 8.83
CA SER A 134 6.14 6.81 8.35
C SER A 134 5.95 7.78 9.50
N THR A 135 5.61 9.03 9.19
CA THR A 135 5.13 9.97 10.22
C THR A 135 3.92 9.38 10.96
N GLN A 136 4.01 9.26 12.28
CA GLN A 136 2.87 8.90 13.13
C GLN A 136 1.97 10.11 13.29
N ILE A 137 0.68 9.94 13.00
CA ILE A 137 -0.23 11.09 12.95
C ILE A 137 -1.69 10.64 13.11
N ILE A 138 -2.52 11.52 13.63
CA ILE A 138 -3.98 11.39 13.59
C ILE A 138 -4.50 12.34 12.52
N LEU A 139 -5.30 11.83 11.59
CA LEU A 139 -5.99 12.62 10.57
C LEU A 139 -7.48 12.67 10.90
N GLU A 140 -8.11 13.84 10.76
CA GLU A 140 -9.56 14.01 10.92
C GLU A 140 -10.12 14.61 9.63
N ASP A 141 -11.20 14.03 9.12
CA ASP A 141 -12.00 14.59 8.03
C ASP A 141 -13.50 14.61 8.40
N ASP A 142 -14.36 14.82 7.40
CA ASP A 142 -15.82 14.82 7.57
C ASP A 142 -16.43 13.45 7.85
N LYS A 143 -15.70 12.36 7.59
CA LYS A 143 -16.15 10.97 7.75
C LYS A 143 -15.68 10.33 9.05
N GLY A 144 -14.64 10.87 9.69
CA GLY A 144 -14.16 10.43 11.00
C GLY A 144 -12.71 10.77 11.26
N SER A 145 -12.13 10.07 12.24
CA SER A 145 -10.72 10.21 12.62
C SER A 145 -9.93 8.95 12.29
N TYR A 146 -8.66 9.10 11.97
CA TYR A 146 -7.81 8.03 11.46
C TYR A 146 -6.47 8.09 12.14
N PHE A 147 -6.10 7.01 12.82
CA PHE A 147 -4.76 6.86 13.37
C PHE A 147 -3.88 6.16 12.35
N LEU A 148 -2.77 6.82 11.98
CA LEU A 148 -1.75 6.28 11.10
C LEU A 148 -0.51 5.97 11.96
N PRO A 149 -0.17 4.68 12.16
CA PRO A 149 0.98 4.30 12.98
C PRO A 149 2.31 4.68 12.30
N ALA A 150 3.33 5.00 13.10
CA ALA A 150 4.67 5.22 12.57
C ALA A 150 5.21 3.93 11.96
N PHE A 151 5.14 2.82 12.69
CA PHE A 151 5.72 1.54 12.29
C PHE A 151 4.66 0.58 11.75
N PHE A 152 4.95 -0.73 11.83
CA PHE A 152 4.05 -1.81 11.44
C PHE A 152 2.62 -1.58 11.97
N GLY A 153 1.65 -1.95 11.16
CA GLY A 153 0.23 -1.79 11.46
C GLY A 153 -0.51 -1.01 10.39
N GLU A 154 -1.80 -1.31 10.28
CA GLU A 154 -2.69 -0.66 9.34
C GLU A 154 -3.31 0.58 9.96
N ALA A 155 -3.64 1.56 9.12
CA ALA A 155 -4.39 2.72 9.56
C ALA A 155 -5.78 2.29 10.07
N LYS A 156 -6.21 2.85 11.20
CA LYS A 156 -7.49 2.53 11.83
C LYS A 156 -8.39 3.75 11.90
N LYS A 157 -9.69 3.54 11.63
CA LYS A 157 -10.73 4.57 11.74
C LYS A 157 -11.31 4.58 13.16
N PHE A 158 -11.63 5.77 13.65
CA PHE A 158 -12.26 6.07 14.92
C PHE A 158 -13.34 7.14 14.71
N ASP A 159 -14.22 7.28 15.70
CA ASP A 159 -15.31 8.26 15.66
C ASP A 159 -14.80 9.68 15.95
N SER A 160 -13.80 9.81 16.84
CA SER A 160 -13.21 11.11 17.18
C SER A 160 -11.67 11.10 17.27
N PRO A 161 -11.02 12.28 17.22
CA PRO A 161 -9.57 12.39 17.44
C PRO A 161 -9.16 11.95 18.85
N SER A 162 -10.07 12.09 19.82
CA SER A 162 -9.84 11.67 21.21
C SER A 162 -9.74 10.15 21.33
N ASP A 163 -10.62 9.41 20.65
CA ASP A 163 -10.58 7.93 20.65
C ASP A 163 -9.32 7.42 19.93
N ALA A 164 -8.94 8.08 18.83
CA ALA A 164 -7.68 7.80 18.13
C ALA A 164 -6.45 8.06 19.01
N LYS A 165 -6.48 9.12 19.84
CA LYS A 165 -5.45 9.40 20.85
C LYS A 165 -5.39 8.31 21.91
N GLU A 166 -6.53 7.89 22.47
CA GLU A 166 -6.56 6.83 23.48
C GLU A 166 -5.96 5.53 22.92
N TYR A 167 -6.31 5.19 21.68
CA TYR A 167 -5.71 4.06 20.98
C TYR A 167 -4.19 4.24 20.78
N TRP A 168 -3.72 5.41 20.36
CA TRP A 168 -2.30 5.72 20.22
C TRP A 168 -1.58 5.43 21.54
N LEU A 169 -2.03 6.01 22.65
CA LEU A 169 -1.39 5.88 23.96
C LEU A 169 -1.32 4.41 24.43
N LYS A 170 -2.40 3.65 24.23
CA LYS A 170 -2.43 2.21 24.56
C LYS A 170 -1.41 1.40 23.75
N GLN A 171 -1.23 1.72 22.47
CA GLN A 171 -0.24 1.06 21.63
C GLN A 171 1.19 1.45 22.03
N SER A 172 1.44 2.73 22.32
CA SER A 172 2.75 3.22 22.76
C SER A 172 3.21 2.55 24.05
N GLN A 173 2.32 2.43 25.05
CA GLN A 173 2.62 1.72 26.30
C GLN A 173 2.97 0.25 26.08
N SER A 174 2.26 -0.42 25.17
CA SER A 174 2.51 -1.83 24.84
C SER A 174 3.93 -2.02 24.27
N VAL A 175 4.34 -1.15 23.34
CA VAL A 175 5.69 -1.19 22.73
C VAL A 175 6.78 -0.86 23.75
N SER A 176 6.55 0.12 24.63
CA SER A 176 7.51 0.46 25.71
C SER A 176 7.68 -0.68 26.71
N SER A 177 6.62 -1.42 27.04
CA SER A 177 6.69 -2.56 27.97
C SER A 177 7.38 -3.81 27.40
N SER A 178 7.48 -3.91 26.06
CA SER A 178 8.21 -5.00 25.39
C SER A 178 9.69 -4.68 25.15
N GLY A 179 10.16 -3.53 25.64
CA GLY A 179 11.53 -3.03 25.48
C GLY A 179 12.59 -3.68 26.39
N ASP A 180 12.24 -4.64 27.24
CA ASP A 180 13.18 -5.37 28.12
C ASP A 180 14.12 -6.36 27.37
N PHE A 181 14.29 -6.20 26.06
CA PHE A 181 15.18 -7.02 25.23
C PHE A 181 16.15 -6.15 24.42
N TYR A 182 16.93 -5.30 25.09
CA TYR A 182 18.22 -4.83 24.59
C TYR A 182 19.21 -4.68 25.74
#